data_AF-A0A5Q4EKR3-F1
#
_entry.id   AF-A0A5Q4EKR3-F1
#
_cell.length_a   1.000
_cell.length_b   1.000
_cell.length_c   1.000
_cell.angle_alpha   90.00
_cell.angle_beta   90.00
_cell.angle_gamma   90.00
#
_symmetry.space_group_name_H-M   'P 1'
#
loop_
_entity.id
_entity.type
_entity.pdbx_description
1 polymer ?
#
loop_
_entity_poly.entity_id
_entity_poly.type
_entity_poly.pdbx_seq_one_letter_code
_entity_poly.pdbx_strand_id
1 'polypeptide(L)' 'MGSLLYVIAVILLIAWAIGFIGYSAGGIIHILLVIAIIAVLFRLISGRRL' A
#
# COMPACT_ATOMS: atom_id res chain seq x y z
N MET A 1 -11.18 -15.54 -9.21
CA MET A 1 -10.99 -14.08 -9.18
C MET A 1 -10.12 -13.57 -8.00
N GLY A 2 -9.39 -14.44 -7.26
CA GLY A 2 -8.51 -13.99 -6.17
C GLY A 2 -7.09 -13.59 -6.62
N SER A 3 -6.65 -14.07 -7.79
CA SER A 3 -5.27 -13.88 -8.28
C SER A 3 -4.96 -12.43 -8.68
N LEU A 4 -5.90 -11.74 -9.31
CA LEU A 4 -5.66 -10.40 -9.86
C LEU A 4 -5.56 -9.34 -8.76
N LEU A 5 -6.42 -9.43 -7.73
CA LEU A 5 -6.35 -8.57 -6.54
C LEU A 5 -5.09 -8.82 -5.71
N TYR A 6 -4.65 -10.08 -5.61
CA TYR A 6 -3.41 -10.44 -4.93
C TYR A 6 -2.19 -9.86 -5.64
N VAL A 7 -2.12 -9.98 -6.97
CA VAL A 7 -1.05 -9.39 -7.78
C VAL A 7 -1.01 -7.86 -7.62
N ILE A 8 -2.17 -7.20 -7.66
CA ILE A 8 -2.27 -5.75 -7.42
C ILE A 8 -1.77 -5.40 -6.01
N ALA A 9 -2.14 -6.17 -4.98
CA ALA A 9 -1.69 -5.93 -3.62
C ALA A 9 -0.16 -6.06 -3.47
N VAL A 10 0.44 -7.07 -4.10
CA VAL A 10 1.90 -7.26 -4.10
C VAL A 10 2.60 -6.10 -4.82
N ILE A 11 2.09 -5.67 -5.98
CA ILE A 11 2.65 -4.53 -6.72
C ILE A 11 2.57 -3.24 -5.89
N LEU A 12 1.45 -2.97 -5.23
CA LEU A 12 1.30 -1.80 -4.35
C LEU A 12 2.30 -1.84 -3.18
N LEU A 13 2.53 -3.01 -2.60
CA LEU A 13 3.48 -3.18 -1.50
C LEU A 13 4.93 -2.86 -1.94
N ILE A 14 5.32 -3.35 -3.12
CA ILE A 14 6.66 -3.12 -3.69
C ILE A 14 6.85 -1.65 -4.07
N ALA A 15 5.89 -1.05 -4.77
CA ALA A 15 5.93 0.36 -5.13
C ALA A 15 6.01 1.26 -3.89
N TRP A 16 5.30 0.89 -2.80
CA TRP A 16 5.41 1.57 -1.51
C TRP A 16 6.81 1.49 -0.91
N ALA A 17 7.40 0.29 -0.84
CA ALA A 17 8.74 0.10 -0.28
C ALA A 17 9.81 0.91 -1.04
N ILE A 18 9.72 0.93 -2.37
CA ILE A 18 10.60 1.75 -3.23
C ILE A 18 10.38 3.24 -2.97
N GLY A 19 9.14 3.69 -2.85
CA GLY A 19 8.80 5.08 -2.53
C GLY A 19 9.30 5.52 -1.15
N PHE A 20 9.19 4.66 -0.14
CA PHE A 20 9.64 4.92 1.23
C PHE A 20 11.17 5.06 1.33
N ILE A 21 11.92 4.21 0.61
CA ILE A 21 13.39 4.21 0.65
C ILE A 21 13.97 5.30 -0.26
N GLY A 22 13.38 5.52 -1.44
CA GLY A 22 13.91 6.44 -2.45
C GLY A 22 13.59 7.92 -2.18
N TYR A 23 12.51 8.21 -1.47
CA TYR A 23 12.09 9.57 -1.18
C TYR A 23 12.21 9.86 0.31
N SER A 24 13.38 10.34 0.73
CA SER A 24 13.54 11.15 1.95
C SER A 24 12.86 12.53 1.80
N ALA A 25 11.69 12.56 1.17
CA ALA A 25 10.93 13.74 0.86
C ALA A 25 10.13 14.15 2.10
N GLY A 26 10.26 15.42 2.49
CA GLY A 26 9.84 15.99 3.77
C GLY A 26 8.42 15.62 4.25
N GLY A 27 8.18 15.86 5.55
CA GLY A 27 7.14 15.22 6.38
C GLY A 27 5.73 15.08 5.79
N ILE A 28 5.29 15.94 4.87
CA ILE A 28 3.98 15.85 4.23
C ILE A 28 3.86 14.60 3.33
N ILE A 29 4.87 14.31 2.51
CA ILE A 29 4.84 13.13 1.62
C ILE A 29 4.87 11.84 2.45
N HIS A 30 5.59 11.86 3.57
CA HIS A 30 5.64 10.74 4.50
C HIS A 30 4.28 10.44 5.14
N ILE A 31 3.56 11.48 5.58
CA ILE A 31 2.22 11.33 6.17
C ILE A 31 1.23 10.78 5.12
N LEU A 32 1.24 11.33 3.90
CA LEU A 32 0.40 10.83 2.81
C LEU A 32 0.71 9.37 2.45
N LEU A 33 1.99 8.98 2.48
CA LEU A 33 2.44 7.59 2.30
C LEU A 33 1.91 6.67 3.40
N VAL A 34 2.01 7.07 4.67
CA VAL A 34 1.50 6.29 5.80
C VAL A 34 -0.01 6.04 5.67
N ILE A 35 -0.79 7.07 5.31
CA ILE A 35 -2.23 6.94 5.08
C ILE A 35 -2.51 5.95 3.93
N ALA A 36 -1.72 6.02 2.84
CA ALA A 36 -1.86 5.10 1.71
C ALA A 36 -1.61 3.64 2.12
N ILE A 37 -0.60 3.34 2.96
CA ILE A 37 -0.38 1.98 3.49
C ILE A 37 -1.61 1.53 4.29
N ILE A 38 -2.09 2.37 5.21
CA ILE A 38 -3.21 2.03 6.10
C ILE A 38 -4.45 1.69 5.27
N ALA A 39 -4.77 2.47 4.24
CA ALA A 39 -5.89 2.21 3.34
C ALA A 39 -5.75 0.86 2.59
N VAL A 40 -4.53 0.52 2.16
CA VAL A 40 -4.22 -0.75 1.49
C VAL A 40 -4.34 -1.93 2.44
N LEU A 41 -3.81 -1.82 3.65
CA LEU A 41 -3.96 -2.83 4.71
C LEU A 41 -5.43 -3.03 5.07
N PHE A 42 -6.20 -1.95 5.24
CA PHE A 42 -7.63 -2.01 5.48
C PHE A 42 -8.36 -2.74 4.36
N ARG A 43 -8.01 -2.47 3.10
CA ARG A 43 -8.60 -3.14 1.94
C ARG A 43 -8.22 -4.62 1.87
N LEU A 44 -6.98 -4.98 2.19
CA LEU A 44 -6.51 -6.37 2.27
C LEU A 44 -7.23 -7.16 3.37
N ILE A 45 -7.39 -6.55 4.56
CA ILE A 45 -8.06 -7.19 5.70
C ILE A 45 -9.57 -7.24 5.49
N SER A 46 -10.18 -6.17 4.96
CA SER A 46 -11.62 -6.09 4.69
C SER A 46 -12.06 -6.91 3.48
N GLY A 47 -11.13 -7.28 2.58
CA GLY A 47 -11.40 -8.10 1.41
C GLY A 47 -11.85 -9.54 1.70
N ARG A 48 -11.96 -9.94 2.97
CA ARG A 48 -12.50 -11.24 3.41
C ARG A 48 -13.73 -11.12 4.33
N ARG A 49 -14.68 -10.26 3.99
CA ARG A 49 -16.07 -10.50 4.40
C ARG A 49 -16.75 -11.33 3.31
N LEU A 50 -16.61 -12.65 3.43
CA LEU A 50 -17.62 -13.60 2.98
C LEU A 50 -18.62 -13.78 4.13
#